data_AF-A0A7R6SW40-F1
#
_entry.id   AF-A0A7R6SW40-F1
#
_cell.length_a   1.000
_cell.length_b   1.000
_cell.length_c   1.000
_cell.angle_alpha   90.00
_cell.angle_beta   90.00
_cell.angle_gamma   90.00
#
_symmetry.space_group_name_H-M   'P 1'
#
loop_
_entity.id
_entity.type
_entity.pdbx_description
1 polymer ?
#
loop_
_entity_poly.entity_id
_entity_poly.type
_entity_poly.pdbx_seq_one_letter_code
_entity_poly.pdbx_strand_id
1 'polypeptide(L)'
;MRFINTFLCAITLLIAPQAQANNNLPLIEDATSGIISLNNEHKIGQAWARVLRGSAPLLDDPITYSYLYDLLWQLTAHSQLQDRRLELIVLDNPTLNAFAVPGGVVGIHGGLLLSAEKEDELSSVIAHELAHLSQRHFAAQLEETRRNRPFTLATMLASILIAAADTQAGVAAITSSIAAQQSSRLAFSRQNEKEADRIGMQNLAAAGIDPHAMPRMFSRMQQAQRFQGARPPEFLLTHPVTESRIADSLNRASQLPTSPAAKLSLDFDIVRTRLSVHFATNPQKALNHYQTSAQSSQTPLAHYGLAVAAIRMNQFKQAKAALDKLPTSWKQHLFVKLTNAELQLAAQAWVTASKQLEELASLFPGHYAVDQLLAKAYMGAARPKKAVTVLNKLKKDYPTDINAWYLLSEALGQAGNTTAVHQARVEYFLLTGQIDRALKQIVFARREPHLTSSDKARLLQLEIDTKQVRENMKMDF
;
A
#
# COMPACT_ATOMS: atom_id res chain seq x y z
N MET A 1 -23.48 -55.52 65.48
CA MET A 1 -24.17 -55.51 64.18
C MET A 1 -23.68 -54.29 63.41
N ARG A 2 -23.35 -54.50 62.12
CA ARG A 2 -22.92 -53.56 61.05
C ARG A 2 -23.34 -52.09 61.28
N PHE A 3 -22.54 -51.05 61.02
CA PHE A 3 -22.05 -50.64 59.70
C PHE A 3 -20.96 -49.55 59.80
N ILE A 4 -20.17 -49.48 58.73
CA ILE A 4 -19.06 -48.56 58.44
C ILE A 4 -19.55 -47.11 58.31
N ASN A 5 -18.84 -46.15 58.93
CA ASN A 5 -18.83 -44.76 58.47
C ASN A 5 -17.42 -44.18 58.63
N THR A 6 -16.70 -44.17 57.52
CA THR A 6 -15.44 -43.45 57.30
C THR A 6 -15.69 -41.95 57.33
N PHE A 7 -15.14 -41.23 58.31
CA PHE A 7 -14.99 -39.78 58.26
C PHE A 7 -13.51 -39.44 58.03
N LEU A 8 -13.22 -38.98 56.81
CA LEU A 8 -11.93 -38.47 56.36
C LEU A 8 -11.89 -36.98 56.72
N CYS A 9 -11.09 -36.58 57.70
CA CYS A 9 -10.83 -35.16 57.98
C CYS A 9 -9.72 -34.67 57.03
N ALA A 10 -10.10 -33.93 56.00
CA ALA A 10 -9.19 -33.35 55.02
C ALA A 10 -8.45 -32.14 55.61
N ILE A 11 -7.13 -32.15 55.45
CA ILE A 11 -6.21 -31.03 55.72
C ILE A 11 -6.40 -30.00 54.60
N THR A 12 -7.00 -28.85 54.91
CA THR A 12 -7.05 -27.69 54.00
C THR A 12 -5.74 -26.92 54.07
N LEU A 13 -4.89 -27.09 53.06
CA LEU A 13 -3.79 -26.17 52.73
C LEU A 13 -4.38 -24.90 52.08
N LEU A 14 -4.17 -23.75 52.72
CA LEU A 14 -4.46 -22.42 52.19
C LEU A 14 -3.50 -22.11 51.04
N ILE A 15 -4.00 -22.15 49.80
CA ILE A 15 -3.33 -21.57 48.64
C ILE A 15 -3.78 -20.11 48.55
N ALA A 16 -2.90 -19.17 48.87
CA ALA A 16 -3.11 -17.76 48.59
C ALA A 16 -2.94 -17.52 47.08
N PRO A 17 -3.85 -16.79 46.41
CA PRO A 17 -3.67 -16.47 44.99
C PRO A 17 -2.57 -15.40 44.88
N GLN A 18 -1.48 -15.72 44.17
CA GLN A 18 -0.58 -14.70 43.67
C GLN A 18 -1.31 -13.91 42.59
N ALA A 19 -1.74 -12.69 42.93
CA ALA A 19 -2.16 -11.71 41.94
C ALA A 19 -0.94 -11.35 41.09
N GLN A 20 -0.87 -11.86 39.85
CA GLN A 20 -0.02 -11.28 38.83
C GLN A 20 -0.58 -9.89 38.52
N ALA A 21 0.09 -8.85 39.01
CA ALA A 21 -0.16 -7.48 38.60
C ALA A 21 0.12 -7.39 37.10
N ASN A 22 -0.95 -7.35 36.31
CA ASN A 22 -0.90 -7.12 34.89
C ASN A 22 -0.53 -5.64 34.68
N ASN A 23 0.75 -5.35 34.42
CA ASN A 23 1.27 -3.99 34.21
C ASN A 23 0.85 -3.38 32.85
N ASN A 24 -0.37 -3.64 32.39
CA ASN A 24 -0.99 -2.87 31.31
C ASN A 24 -1.70 -1.67 31.92
N LEU A 25 -0.91 -0.68 32.34
CA LEU A 25 -1.44 0.65 32.57
C LEU A 25 -2.00 1.19 31.24
N PRO A 26 -3.21 1.77 31.22
CA PRO A 26 -3.61 2.61 30.10
C PRO A 26 -2.55 3.70 29.95
N LEU A 27 -2.01 3.87 28.74
CA LEU A 27 -1.18 5.03 28.40
C LEU A 27 -2.03 6.28 28.66
N ILE A 28 -1.85 6.88 29.84
CA ILE A 28 -2.37 8.21 30.14
C ILE A 28 -1.77 9.13 29.08
N GLU A 29 -2.64 9.82 28.34
CA GLU A 29 -2.26 10.76 27.29
C GLU A 29 -1.10 11.63 27.75
N ASP A 30 0.03 11.52 27.06
CA ASP A 30 1.24 12.30 27.32
C ASP A 30 1.04 13.73 26.80
N ALA A 31 0.11 14.45 27.42
CA ALA A 31 -0.14 15.87 27.20
C ALA A 31 1.05 16.75 27.63
N THR A 32 2.05 16.17 28.29
CA THR A 32 3.26 16.83 28.79
C THR A 32 4.40 16.89 27.77
N SER A 33 4.43 16.00 26.78
CA SER A 33 5.53 15.93 25.79
C SER A 33 5.50 17.03 24.72
N GLY A 34 4.36 17.70 24.54
CA GLY A 34 4.18 18.67 23.44
C GLY A 34 4.26 18.04 22.04
N ILE A 35 4.20 16.71 21.91
CA ILE A 35 4.17 15.99 20.63
C ILE A 35 2.76 15.42 20.43
N ILE A 36 2.24 15.52 19.19
CA ILE A 36 0.93 14.94 18.79
C ILE A 36 0.88 13.46 19.21
N SER A 37 -0.21 12.98 19.83
CA SER A 37 -0.32 11.57 20.24
C SER A 37 -0.37 10.61 19.04
N LEU A 38 0.04 9.35 19.20
CA LEU A 38 -0.03 8.32 18.14
C LEU A 38 -1.46 8.15 17.58
N ASN A 39 -2.48 8.29 18.42
CA ASN A 39 -3.86 8.22 17.97
C ASN A 39 -4.25 9.44 17.10
N ASN A 40 -3.79 10.63 17.46
CA ASN A 40 -4.01 11.83 16.66
C ASN A 40 -3.20 11.79 15.36
N GLU A 41 -1.96 11.30 15.39
CA GLU A 41 -1.18 11.01 14.18
C GLU A 41 -1.94 10.06 13.24
N HIS A 42 -2.51 8.98 13.77
CA HIS A 42 -3.34 8.07 13.01
C HIS A 42 -4.56 8.75 12.38
N LYS A 43 -5.28 9.60 13.11
CA LYS A 43 -6.40 10.38 12.55
C LYS A 43 -5.96 11.31 11.42
N ILE A 44 -4.82 11.99 11.59
CA ILE A 44 -4.24 12.88 10.59
C ILE A 44 -3.84 12.08 9.35
N GLY A 45 -3.15 10.96 9.51
CA GLY A 45 -2.78 10.04 8.43
C GLY A 45 -3.99 9.53 7.65
N GLN A 46 -5.04 9.12 8.35
CA GLN A 46 -6.29 8.68 7.73
C GLN A 46 -6.99 9.82 6.97
N ALA A 47 -6.90 11.07 7.42
CA ALA A 47 -7.40 12.22 6.65
C ALA A 47 -6.56 12.46 5.38
N TRP A 48 -5.24 12.37 5.53
CA TRP A 48 -4.26 12.51 4.44
C TRP A 48 -4.47 11.44 3.36
N ALA A 49 -4.57 10.16 3.75
CA ALA A 49 -4.83 9.04 2.85
C ALA A 49 -6.15 9.19 2.08
N ARG A 50 -7.20 9.69 2.75
CA ARG A 50 -8.49 9.94 2.09
C ARG A 50 -8.39 10.94 0.96
N VAL A 51 -7.73 12.06 1.22
CA VAL A 51 -7.54 13.11 0.22
C VAL A 51 -6.68 12.60 -0.92
N LEU A 52 -5.55 11.94 -0.62
CA LEU A 52 -4.67 11.39 -1.65
C LEU A 52 -5.41 10.40 -2.57
N ARG A 53 -6.13 9.42 -2.00
CA ARG A 53 -6.89 8.42 -2.79
C ARG A 53 -7.98 9.05 -3.66
N GLY A 54 -8.52 10.20 -3.25
CA GLY A 54 -9.52 10.94 -4.00
C GLY A 54 -8.94 11.87 -5.08
N SER A 55 -7.66 12.22 -4.98
CA SER A 55 -7.04 13.26 -5.82
C SER A 55 -5.95 12.74 -6.77
N ALA A 56 -5.31 11.61 -6.46
CA ALA A 56 -4.20 11.07 -7.23
C ALA A 56 -4.55 9.73 -7.90
N PRO A 57 -4.01 9.43 -9.09
CA PRO A 57 -4.21 8.14 -9.73
C PRO A 57 -3.50 7.04 -8.93
N LEU A 58 -4.25 5.99 -8.59
CA LEU A 58 -3.73 4.81 -7.91
C LEU A 58 -3.44 3.70 -8.94
N LEU A 59 -2.44 2.88 -8.65
CA LEU A 59 -2.08 1.76 -9.51
C LEU A 59 -3.10 0.61 -9.34
N ASP A 60 -3.90 0.33 -10.39
CA ASP A 60 -4.79 -0.85 -10.45
C ASP A 60 -4.05 -2.09 -10.98
N ASP A 61 -3.07 -2.56 -10.20
CA ASP A 61 -2.38 -3.83 -10.45
C ASP A 61 -2.31 -4.64 -9.14
N PRO A 62 -3.20 -5.64 -8.95
CA PRO A 62 -3.28 -6.38 -7.71
C PRO A 62 -2.03 -7.22 -7.43
N ILE A 63 -1.29 -7.64 -8.47
CA ILE A 63 -0.04 -8.40 -8.32
C ILE A 63 1.04 -7.47 -7.76
N THR A 64 1.22 -6.30 -8.37
CA THR A 64 2.18 -5.29 -7.88
C THR A 64 1.84 -4.83 -6.46
N TYR A 65 0.55 -4.63 -6.16
CA TYR A 65 0.12 -4.28 -4.80
C TYR A 65 0.48 -5.36 -3.80
N SER A 66 0.20 -6.64 -4.10
CA SER A 66 0.50 -7.75 -3.18
C SER A 66 2.00 -7.85 -2.90
N TYR A 67 2.83 -7.73 -3.93
CA TYR A 67 4.29 -7.70 -3.78
C TYR A 67 4.77 -6.58 -2.86
N LEU A 68 4.31 -5.34 -3.08
CA LEU A 68 4.71 -4.20 -2.26
C LEU A 68 4.17 -4.31 -0.83
N TYR A 69 2.96 -4.86 -0.66
CA TYR A 69 2.37 -5.10 0.64
C TYR A 69 3.19 -6.11 1.44
N ASP A 70 3.54 -7.24 0.83
CA ASP A 70 4.33 -8.29 1.48
C ASP A 70 5.73 -7.78 1.82
N LEU A 71 6.38 -7.05 0.90
CA LEU A 71 7.68 -6.43 1.15
C LEU A 71 7.64 -5.40 2.29
N LEU A 72 6.61 -4.55 2.32
CA LEU A 72 6.40 -3.57 3.40
C LEU A 72 6.27 -4.28 4.74
N TRP A 73 5.48 -5.35 4.82
CA TRP A 73 5.26 -6.08 6.08
C TRP A 73 6.48 -6.91 6.51
N GLN A 74 7.23 -7.46 5.55
CA GLN A 74 8.52 -8.09 5.83
C GLN A 74 9.46 -7.09 6.50
N LEU A 75 9.62 -5.89 5.94
CA LEU A 75 10.48 -4.84 6.52
C LEU A 75 9.94 -4.33 7.86
N THR A 76 8.63 -4.18 7.97
CA THR A 76 7.96 -3.71 9.19
C THR A 76 8.20 -4.65 10.37
N ALA A 77 8.23 -5.96 10.14
CA ALA A 77 8.49 -6.95 11.18
C ALA A 77 9.85 -6.74 11.88
N HIS A 78 10.83 -6.18 11.15
CA HIS A 78 12.19 -5.89 11.63
C HIS A 78 12.44 -4.40 11.91
N SER A 79 11.40 -3.57 11.82
CA SER A 79 11.48 -2.13 12.08
C SER A 79 11.29 -1.77 13.56
N GLN A 80 11.71 -0.56 13.92
CA GLN A 80 11.54 0.02 15.26
C GLN A 80 10.18 0.71 15.47
N LEU A 81 9.19 0.43 14.61
CA LEU A 81 7.85 1.01 14.70
C LEU A 81 7.11 0.59 15.99
N GLN A 82 6.63 1.59 16.73
CA GLN A 82 5.77 1.39 17.90
C GLN A 82 4.31 1.12 17.49
N ASP A 83 3.78 1.93 16.57
CA ASP A 83 2.45 1.73 15.98
C ASP A 83 2.59 1.10 14.60
N ARG A 84 2.05 -0.11 14.44
CA ARG A 84 2.13 -0.91 13.21
C ARG A 84 0.84 -0.88 12.40
N ARG A 85 -0.07 0.07 12.67
CA ARG A 85 -1.25 0.30 11.83
C ARG A 85 -0.83 0.95 10.51
N LEU A 86 -0.23 0.15 9.63
CA LEU A 86 0.26 0.61 8.33
C LEU A 86 -0.80 0.53 7.25
N GLU A 87 -0.76 1.50 6.35
CA GLU A 87 -1.59 1.56 5.15
C GLU A 87 -0.70 1.81 3.94
N LEU A 88 -0.73 0.90 2.97
CA LEU A 88 -0.01 1.04 1.71
C LEU A 88 -0.89 1.71 0.66
N ILE A 89 -0.38 2.78 0.04
CA ILE A 89 -0.96 3.43 -1.13
C ILE A 89 0.05 3.37 -2.28
N VAL A 90 -0.31 2.69 -3.36
CA VAL A 90 0.54 2.60 -4.56
C VAL A 90 0.02 3.57 -5.61
N LEU A 91 0.84 4.55 -5.95
CA LEU A 91 0.51 5.60 -6.89
C LEU A 91 0.91 5.21 -8.32
N ASP A 92 0.00 5.44 -9.26
CA ASP A 92 0.25 5.24 -10.69
C ASP A 92 1.04 6.42 -11.25
N ASN A 93 2.31 6.49 -10.87
CA ASN A 93 3.22 7.58 -11.23
C ASN A 93 4.59 7.00 -11.64
N PRO A 94 5.11 7.33 -12.83
CA PRO A 94 6.41 6.84 -13.29
C PRO A 94 7.62 7.52 -12.62
N THR A 95 7.42 8.54 -11.77
CA THR A 95 8.52 9.19 -11.06
C THR A 95 9.06 8.32 -9.93
N LEU A 96 10.36 8.47 -9.64
CA LEU A 96 10.99 7.89 -8.46
C LEU A 96 10.50 8.66 -7.22
N ASN A 97 9.61 8.05 -6.45
CA ASN A 97 9.21 8.57 -5.15
C ASN A 97 8.67 7.48 -4.22
N ALA A 98 8.84 7.72 -2.92
CA ALA A 98 8.14 7.08 -1.82
C ALA A 98 8.08 8.09 -0.67
N PHE A 99 7.11 7.91 0.21
CA PHE A 99 6.99 8.75 1.40
C PHE A 99 6.29 7.97 2.49
N ALA A 100 6.51 8.40 3.73
CA ALA A 100 5.66 8.04 4.84
C ALA A 100 5.19 9.27 5.62
N VAL A 101 3.90 9.28 5.95
CA VAL A 101 3.25 10.36 6.72
C VAL A 101 2.68 9.80 8.03
N PRO A 102 2.35 10.66 9.01
CA PRO A 102 1.92 10.22 10.33
C PRO A 102 0.77 9.23 10.26
N GLY A 103 0.70 8.35 11.25
CA GLY A 103 -0.39 7.39 11.32
C GLY A 103 -0.22 6.12 10.49
N GLY A 104 0.99 5.88 9.96
CA GLY A 104 1.36 4.64 9.28
C GLY A 104 1.04 4.59 7.80
N VAL A 105 0.75 5.73 7.16
CA VAL A 105 0.47 5.75 5.71
C VAL A 105 1.80 5.79 4.96
N VAL A 106 2.02 4.77 4.13
CA VAL A 106 3.21 4.62 3.29
C VAL A 106 2.77 4.68 1.83
N GLY A 107 3.30 5.64 1.09
CA GLY A 107 3.05 5.81 -0.33
C GLY A 107 4.25 5.41 -1.16
N ILE A 108 4.00 4.68 -2.26
CA ILE A 108 5.04 4.24 -3.20
C ILE A 108 4.60 4.58 -4.62
N HIS A 109 5.44 5.29 -5.37
CA HIS A 109 5.21 5.48 -6.80
C HIS A 109 5.68 4.24 -7.56
N GLY A 110 4.92 3.80 -8.58
CA GLY A 110 5.34 2.70 -9.44
C GLY A 110 6.72 2.92 -10.10
N GLY A 111 7.09 4.17 -10.37
CA GLY A 111 8.41 4.55 -10.87
C GLY A 111 9.60 4.22 -9.96
N LEU A 112 9.37 4.05 -8.65
CA LEU A 112 10.43 3.63 -7.72
C LEU A 112 10.97 2.23 -8.10
N LEU A 113 10.09 1.30 -8.46
CA LEU A 113 10.47 -0.06 -8.82
C LEU A 113 11.23 -0.10 -10.15
N LEU A 114 10.95 0.83 -11.07
CA LEU A 114 11.69 0.97 -12.31
C LEU A 114 13.11 1.53 -12.10
N SER A 115 13.25 2.34 -11.05
CA SER A 115 14.50 3.01 -10.70
C SER A 115 15.47 2.10 -9.97
N ALA A 116 14.98 1.10 -9.22
CA ALA A 116 15.81 0.10 -8.57
C ALA A 116 16.33 -0.95 -9.58
N GLU A 117 17.59 -1.37 -9.45
CA GLU A 117 18.12 -2.51 -10.21
C GLU A 117 17.85 -3.86 -9.53
N LYS A 118 17.70 -3.84 -8.21
CA LYS A 118 17.49 -5.03 -7.37
C LYS A 118 16.44 -4.74 -6.29
N GLU A 119 15.83 -5.79 -5.78
CA GLU A 119 14.84 -5.71 -4.70
C GLU A 119 15.40 -5.08 -3.42
N ASP A 120 16.68 -5.32 -3.11
CA ASP A 120 17.33 -4.75 -1.93
C ASP A 120 17.45 -3.22 -2.01
N GLU A 121 17.69 -2.65 -3.20
CA GLU A 121 17.69 -1.20 -3.43
C GLU A 121 16.29 -0.61 -3.19
N LEU A 122 15.23 -1.26 -3.67
CA LEU A 122 13.84 -0.88 -3.36
C LEU A 122 13.56 -0.97 -1.85
N SER A 123 13.98 -2.07 -1.23
CA SER A 123 13.83 -2.33 0.20
C SER A 123 14.50 -1.24 1.03
N SER A 124 15.64 -0.71 0.57
CA SER A 124 16.37 0.34 1.27
C SER A 124 15.58 1.65 1.37
N VAL A 125 14.83 2.01 0.33
CA VAL A 125 13.96 3.19 0.35
C VAL A 125 12.77 2.97 1.29
N ILE A 126 12.13 1.80 1.24
CA ILE A 126 11.02 1.48 2.16
C ILE A 126 11.50 1.44 3.62
N ALA A 127 12.68 0.87 3.89
CA ALA A 127 13.27 0.83 5.23
C ALA A 127 13.62 2.24 5.75
N HIS A 128 14.05 3.14 4.86
CA HIS A 128 14.27 4.56 5.17
C HIS A 128 12.96 5.27 5.54
N GLU A 129 11.88 5.06 4.78
CA GLU A 129 10.56 5.60 5.09
C GLU A 129 9.99 5.07 6.42
N LEU A 130 10.16 3.76 6.68
CA LEU A 130 9.79 3.16 7.97
C LEU A 130 10.62 3.74 9.12
N ALA A 131 11.89 4.10 8.88
CA ALA A 131 12.71 4.78 9.86
C ALA A 131 12.16 6.18 10.19
N HIS A 132 11.75 6.96 9.19
CA HIS A 132 11.07 8.25 9.43
C HIS A 132 9.81 8.11 10.29
N LEU A 133 9.00 7.08 10.06
CA LEU A 133 7.82 6.79 10.88
C LEU A 133 8.20 6.39 12.31
N SER A 134 9.17 5.48 12.47
CA SER A 134 9.60 5.01 13.80
C SER A 134 10.16 6.13 14.66
N GLN A 135 10.91 7.05 14.06
CA GLN A 135 11.50 8.20 14.73
C GLN A 135 10.53 9.39 14.81
N ARG A 136 9.30 9.24 14.28
CA ARG A 136 8.24 10.26 14.29
C ARG A 136 8.70 11.61 13.73
N HIS A 137 9.61 11.58 12.74
CA HIS A 137 10.22 12.78 12.17
C HIS A 137 9.19 13.76 11.60
N PHE A 138 8.15 13.25 10.93
CA PHE A 138 7.08 14.09 10.40
C PHE A 138 6.25 14.75 11.51
N ALA A 139 5.89 13.99 12.55
CA ALA A 139 5.11 14.51 13.67
C ALA A 139 5.87 15.64 14.40
N ALA A 140 7.19 15.46 14.59
CA ALA A 140 8.06 16.50 15.14
C ALA A 140 8.10 17.75 14.24
N GLN A 141 8.22 17.59 12.92
CA GLN A 141 8.21 18.70 11.96
C GLN A 141 6.86 19.44 11.91
N LEU A 142 5.75 18.70 11.99
CA LEU A 142 4.41 19.27 12.03
C LEU A 142 4.23 20.10 13.30
N GLU A 143 4.65 19.59 14.45
CA GLU A 143 4.60 20.30 15.73
C GLU A 143 5.46 21.58 15.72
N GLU A 144 6.68 21.52 15.19
CA GLU A 144 7.53 22.70 15.02
C GLU A 144 6.87 23.75 14.11
N THR A 145 6.25 23.30 13.02
CA THR A 145 5.53 24.19 12.09
C THR A 145 4.34 24.87 12.78
N ARG A 146 3.57 24.13 13.59
CA ARG A 146 2.45 24.67 14.38
C ARG A 146 2.88 25.73 15.39
N ARG A 147 4.03 25.55 16.04
CA ARG A 147 4.59 26.54 16.98
C ARG A 147 5.00 27.84 16.29
N ASN A 148 5.47 27.75 15.05
CA ASN A 148 6.01 28.89 14.31
C ASN A 148 4.94 29.64 13.49
N ARG A 149 3.86 28.98 13.06
CA ARG A 149 2.75 29.57 12.29
C ARG A 149 1.44 28.82 12.55
N PRO A 150 0.27 29.49 12.42
CA PRO A 150 -1.01 28.79 12.39
C PRO A 150 -1.07 27.92 11.13
N PHE A 151 -0.73 26.64 11.28
CA PHE A 151 -0.80 25.62 10.25
C PHE A 151 -1.93 24.67 10.58
N THR A 152 -3.00 24.69 9.78
CA THR A 152 -4.20 23.89 10.01
C THR A 152 -4.15 22.61 9.19
N LEU A 153 -4.85 21.55 9.65
CA LEU A 153 -5.02 20.33 8.87
C LEU A 153 -5.61 20.63 7.49
N ALA A 154 -6.56 21.59 7.40
CA ALA A 154 -7.14 22.00 6.12
C ALA A 154 -6.08 22.52 5.13
N THR A 155 -5.10 23.28 5.60
CA THR A 155 -3.99 23.78 4.76
C THR A 155 -3.08 22.64 4.31
N MET A 156 -2.81 21.66 5.19
CA MET A 156 -2.05 20.46 4.85
C MET A 156 -2.78 19.61 3.80
N LEU A 157 -4.08 19.38 3.96
CA LEU A 157 -4.87 18.60 3.01
C LEU A 157 -5.00 19.32 1.65
N ALA A 158 -5.10 20.65 1.65
CA ALA A 158 -5.14 21.43 0.43
C ALA A 158 -3.84 21.33 -0.40
N SER A 159 -2.67 21.18 0.23
CA SER A 159 -1.42 21.02 -0.51
C SER A 159 -1.35 19.69 -1.29
N ILE A 160 -1.95 18.62 -0.77
CA ILE A 160 -2.08 17.33 -1.47
C ILE A 160 -2.90 17.51 -2.75
N LEU A 161 -4.02 18.24 -2.68
CA LEU A 161 -4.87 18.50 -3.84
C LEU A 161 -4.12 19.29 -4.92
N ILE A 162 -3.28 20.24 -4.52
CA ILE A 162 -2.44 21.02 -5.44
C ILE A 162 -1.36 20.13 -6.06
N ALA A 163 -0.69 19.27 -5.27
CA ALA A 163 0.35 18.38 -5.76
C ALA A 163 -0.19 17.28 -6.68
N ALA A 164 -1.41 16.80 -6.42
CA ALA A 164 -2.08 15.78 -7.22
C ALA A 164 -2.81 16.34 -8.44
N ALA A 165 -2.99 17.67 -8.55
CA ALA A 165 -3.64 18.30 -9.69
C ALA A 165 -2.81 18.05 -10.96
N ASP A 166 -3.45 17.45 -11.96
CA ASP A 166 -2.81 17.06 -13.20
C ASP A 166 -2.21 18.26 -13.95
N THR A 167 -0.94 18.13 -14.31
CA THR A 167 -0.14 19.09 -15.08
C THR A 167 -0.62 19.32 -16.53
N GLN A 168 -1.58 18.53 -17.01
CA GLN A 168 -2.15 18.66 -18.36
C GLN A 168 -2.92 19.98 -18.60
N ALA A 169 -3.36 20.66 -17.54
CA ALA A 169 -4.07 21.94 -17.65
C ALA A 169 -3.14 23.15 -17.69
N GLY A 170 -2.21 23.25 -18.65
CA GLY A 170 -1.57 24.50 -19.12
C GLY A 170 -0.84 25.45 -18.13
N VAL A 171 -0.85 25.18 -16.82
CA VAL A 171 -0.33 26.06 -15.74
C VAL A 171 0.93 25.44 -15.09
N ALA A 172 1.64 24.56 -15.80
CA ALA A 172 2.75 23.76 -15.28
C ALA A 172 3.95 24.58 -14.77
N ALA A 173 4.16 25.81 -15.27
CA ALA A 173 5.31 26.64 -14.89
C ALA A 173 5.10 27.42 -13.57
N ILE A 174 3.87 27.82 -13.25
CA ILE A 174 3.56 28.61 -12.03
C ILE A 174 3.25 27.67 -10.85
N THR A 175 2.67 26.50 -11.11
CA THR A 175 2.43 25.47 -10.08
C THR A 175 3.71 24.79 -9.64
N SER A 176 4.69 24.58 -10.54
CA SER A 176 5.92 23.86 -10.18
C SER A 176 6.82 24.63 -9.21
N SER A 177 6.91 25.95 -9.30
CA SER A 177 7.71 26.77 -8.36
C SER A 177 7.05 26.85 -6.97
N ILE A 178 5.73 27.02 -6.91
CA ILE A 178 4.97 27.00 -5.66
C ILE A 178 4.99 25.60 -5.04
N ALA A 179 4.78 24.54 -5.83
CA ALA A 179 4.84 23.16 -5.36
C ALA A 179 6.25 22.76 -4.91
N ALA A 180 7.31 23.18 -5.63
CA ALA A 180 8.69 22.95 -5.19
C ALA A 180 9.02 23.74 -3.91
N GLN A 181 8.51 24.97 -3.77
CA GLN A 181 8.69 25.77 -2.57
C GLN A 181 7.88 25.22 -1.38
N GLN A 182 6.74 24.57 -1.63
CA GLN A 182 5.97 23.87 -0.59
C GLN A 182 6.60 22.52 -0.24
N SER A 183 7.09 21.75 -1.22
CA SER A 183 7.78 20.48 -1.02
C SER A 183 9.10 20.67 -0.27
N SER A 184 9.87 21.73 -0.56
CA SER A 184 11.08 22.04 0.22
C SER A 184 10.80 22.42 1.67
N ARG A 185 9.58 22.85 2.01
CA ARG A 185 9.14 23.04 3.41
C ARG A 185 8.81 21.72 4.10
N LEU A 186 8.50 20.68 3.34
CA LEU A 186 8.31 19.31 3.82
C LEU A 186 9.63 18.52 3.83
N ALA A 187 10.75 19.14 3.42
CA ALA A 187 12.04 18.48 3.47
C ALA A 187 12.47 18.21 4.91
N PHE A 188 12.99 17.03 5.16
CA PHE A 188 13.50 16.66 6.47
C PHE A 188 14.85 17.32 6.74
N SER A 189 15.14 17.55 8.02
CA SER A 189 16.43 18.10 8.44
C SER A 189 17.56 17.12 8.08
N ARG A 190 18.78 17.64 7.86
CA ARG A 190 19.96 16.78 7.65
C ARG A 190 20.19 15.79 8.80
N GLN A 191 19.76 16.13 10.01
CA GLN A 191 19.88 15.24 11.17
C GLN A 191 18.85 14.11 11.09
N ASN A 192 17.60 14.41 10.69
CA ASN A 192 16.55 13.42 10.49
C ASN A 192 16.94 12.43 9.40
N GLU A 193 17.52 12.92 8.29
CA GLU A 193 17.99 12.06 7.20
C GLU A 193 19.10 11.10 7.65
N LYS A 194 20.13 11.59 8.36
CA LYS A 194 21.21 10.74 8.90
C LYS A 194 20.69 9.68 9.87
N GLU A 195 19.71 10.07 10.69
CA GLU A 195 19.10 9.16 11.64
C GLU A 195 18.25 8.10 10.94
N ALA A 196 17.45 8.50 9.94
CA ALA A 196 16.67 7.59 9.11
C ALA A 196 17.56 6.63 8.31
N ASP A 197 18.67 7.10 7.74
CA ASP A 197 19.67 6.26 7.06
C ASP A 197 20.20 5.18 8.02
N ARG A 198 20.62 5.60 9.21
CA ARG A 198 21.20 4.72 10.23
C ARG A 198 20.20 3.65 10.69
N ILE A 199 18.98 4.07 11.07
CA ILE A 199 17.92 3.16 11.53
C ILE A 199 17.44 2.27 10.38
N GLY A 200 17.28 2.82 9.18
CA GLY A 200 16.89 2.08 7.98
C GLY A 200 17.89 0.97 7.64
N MET A 201 19.18 1.25 7.66
CA MET A 201 20.22 0.22 7.46
C MET A 201 20.22 -0.86 8.55
N GLN A 202 19.94 -0.49 9.80
CA GLN A 202 19.77 -1.48 10.88
C GLN A 202 18.56 -2.38 10.63
N ASN A 203 17.44 -1.81 10.17
CA ASN A 203 16.23 -2.57 9.83
C ASN A 203 16.49 -3.52 8.64
N LEU A 204 17.23 -3.08 7.62
CA LEU A 204 17.65 -3.94 6.49
C LEU A 204 18.49 -5.13 6.97
N ALA A 205 19.53 -4.86 7.77
CA ALA A 205 20.39 -5.90 8.33
C ALA A 205 19.58 -6.91 9.16
N ALA A 206 18.65 -6.41 9.99
CA ALA A 206 17.78 -7.24 10.80
C ALA A 206 16.81 -8.10 9.97
N ALA A 207 16.38 -7.61 8.79
CA ALA A 207 15.57 -8.34 7.82
C ALA A 207 16.39 -9.30 6.93
N GLY A 208 17.71 -9.40 7.14
CA GLY A 208 18.60 -10.22 6.32
C GLY A 208 18.84 -9.66 4.91
N ILE A 209 18.62 -8.36 4.71
CA ILE A 209 18.82 -7.65 3.45
C ILE A 209 20.17 -6.91 3.51
N ASP A 210 20.91 -6.90 2.41
CA ASP A 210 22.24 -6.28 2.32
C ASP A 210 22.19 -4.77 2.63
N PRO A 211 22.83 -4.29 3.72
CA PRO A 211 22.85 -2.87 4.06
C PRO A 211 23.55 -2.00 3.02
N HIS A 212 24.41 -2.58 2.17
CA HIS A 212 25.04 -1.86 1.06
C HIS A 212 24.04 -1.50 -0.05
N ALA A 213 22.80 -2.00 0.00
CA ALA A 213 21.76 -1.62 -0.94
C ALA A 213 21.38 -0.13 -0.83
N MET A 214 21.39 0.44 0.38
CA MET A 214 21.09 1.86 0.58
C MET A 214 22.10 2.79 -0.13
N PRO A 215 23.42 2.68 0.07
CA PRO A 215 24.38 3.51 -0.67
C PRO A 215 24.37 3.25 -2.18
N ARG A 216 24.07 2.02 -2.64
CA ARG A 216 23.86 1.74 -4.07
C ARG A 216 22.67 2.54 -4.62
N MET A 217 21.54 2.49 -3.93
CA MET A 217 20.34 3.22 -4.32
C MET A 217 20.57 4.74 -4.31
N PHE A 218 21.23 5.29 -3.27
CA PHE A 218 21.58 6.71 -3.23
C PHE A 218 22.50 7.14 -4.38
N SER A 219 23.51 6.33 -4.70
CA SER A 219 24.40 6.58 -5.85
C SER A 219 23.62 6.61 -7.16
N ARG A 220 22.62 5.72 -7.30
CA ARG A 220 21.74 5.68 -8.47
C ARG A 220 20.82 6.90 -8.56
N MET A 221 20.24 7.33 -7.44
CA MET A 221 19.43 8.57 -7.39
C MET A 221 20.27 9.79 -7.77
N GLN A 222 21.51 9.89 -7.23
CA GLN A 222 22.45 10.96 -7.59
C GLN A 222 22.81 10.93 -9.08
N GLN A 223 23.04 9.75 -9.63
CA GLN A 223 23.32 9.58 -11.06
C GLN A 223 22.12 9.99 -11.92
N ALA A 224 20.90 9.57 -11.57
CA ALA A 224 19.68 9.95 -12.27
C ALA A 224 19.47 11.47 -12.26
N GLN A 225 19.76 12.15 -11.14
CA GLN A 225 19.70 13.61 -11.04
C GLN A 225 20.65 14.30 -12.03
N ARG A 226 21.87 13.77 -12.21
CA ARG A 226 22.86 14.33 -13.17
C ARG A 226 22.37 14.23 -14.62
N PHE A 227 21.66 13.15 -14.97
CA PHE A 227 21.20 12.92 -16.34
C PHE A 227 19.83 13.55 -16.66
N GLN A 228 18.96 13.76 -15.67
CA GLN A 228 17.63 14.34 -15.86
C GLN A 228 17.59 15.89 -15.89
N GLY A 229 18.73 16.56 -15.71
CA GLY A 229 18.84 18.01 -15.84
C GLY A 229 18.24 18.80 -14.67
N ALA A 230 17.56 19.92 -14.96
CA ALA A 230 17.22 20.97 -13.98
C ALA A 230 16.15 20.60 -12.93
N ARG A 231 15.53 19.41 -13.00
CA ARG A 231 14.47 19.01 -12.05
C ARG A 231 14.85 17.68 -11.38
N PRO A 232 15.26 17.70 -10.10
CA PRO A 232 15.59 16.46 -9.39
C PRO A 232 14.32 15.59 -9.21
N PRO A 233 14.48 14.26 -9.06
CA PRO A 233 13.40 13.38 -8.62
C PRO A 233 12.68 13.92 -7.40
N GLU A 234 11.36 13.69 -7.32
CA GLU A 234 10.51 14.22 -6.26
C GLU A 234 10.97 13.77 -4.86
N PHE A 235 11.41 12.51 -4.74
CA PHE A 235 12.03 12.00 -3.52
C PHE A 235 13.19 12.87 -3.01
N LEU A 236 14.02 13.39 -3.92
CA LEU A 236 15.18 14.22 -3.55
C LEU A 236 14.80 15.64 -3.12
N LEU A 237 13.56 16.07 -3.36
CA LEU A 237 13.05 17.36 -2.87
C LEU A 237 12.81 17.30 -1.36
N THR A 238 12.35 16.15 -0.85
CA THR A 238 12.10 15.93 0.59
C THR A 238 13.26 15.23 1.30
N HIS A 239 14.04 14.40 0.58
CA HIS A 239 15.18 13.63 1.06
C HIS A 239 16.46 13.91 0.25
N PRO A 240 17.10 15.09 0.42
CA PRO A 240 18.29 15.44 -0.38
C PRO A 240 19.45 14.45 -0.18
N VAL A 241 19.79 13.69 -1.21
CA VAL A 241 20.94 12.77 -1.19
C VAL A 241 22.22 13.54 -1.53
N THR A 242 23.14 13.63 -0.56
CA THR A 242 24.44 14.29 -0.70
C THR A 242 25.58 13.28 -0.79
N GLU A 243 26.73 13.69 -1.32
CA GLU A 243 27.95 12.86 -1.30
C GLU A 243 28.34 12.45 0.12
N SER A 244 28.11 13.32 1.11
CA SER A 244 28.35 13.01 2.52
C SER A 244 27.42 11.92 3.07
N ARG A 245 26.15 11.87 2.65
CA ARG A 245 25.23 10.79 3.04
C ARG A 245 25.60 9.46 2.38
N ILE A 246 26.03 9.48 1.12
CA ILE A 246 26.55 8.29 0.43
C ILE A 246 27.77 7.75 1.16
N ALA A 247 28.74 8.61 1.48
CA ALA A 247 29.94 8.21 2.21
C ALA A 247 29.65 7.69 3.62
N ASP A 248 28.76 8.35 4.37
CA ASP A 248 28.32 7.90 5.71
C ASP A 248 27.62 6.53 5.62
N SER A 249 26.74 6.35 4.64
CA SER A 249 26.02 5.09 4.42
C SER A 249 26.95 3.95 4.02
N LEU A 250 27.97 4.21 3.20
CA LEU A 250 29.02 3.23 2.88
C LEU A 250 29.81 2.82 4.13
N ASN A 251 30.20 3.79 4.95
CA ASN A 251 30.92 3.51 6.19
C ASN A 251 30.07 2.66 7.15
N ARG A 252 28.80 3.00 7.33
CA ARG A 252 27.88 2.23 8.19
C ARG A 252 27.61 0.83 7.65
N ALA A 253 27.38 0.68 6.36
CA ALA A 253 27.13 -0.62 5.75
C ALA A 253 28.30 -1.60 5.99
N SER A 254 29.54 -1.10 6.01
CA SER A 254 30.73 -1.91 6.30
C SER A 254 30.81 -2.44 7.74
N GLN A 255 30.05 -1.84 8.66
CA GLN A 255 30.02 -2.19 10.08
C GLN A 255 28.83 -3.10 10.44
N LEU A 256 27.90 -3.30 9.50
CA LEU A 256 26.71 -4.12 9.72
C LEU A 256 26.92 -5.54 9.16
N PRO A 257 26.25 -6.56 9.73
CA PRO A 257 26.31 -7.90 9.17
C PRO A 257 25.83 -7.89 7.72
N THR A 258 26.67 -8.41 6.82
CA THR A 258 26.29 -8.63 5.43
C THR A 258 25.60 -9.98 5.32
N SER A 259 24.36 -9.96 4.84
CA SER A 259 23.71 -11.18 4.37
C SER A 259 24.42 -11.65 3.09
N PRO A 260 24.48 -12.96 2.79
CA PRO A 260 24.93 -13.44 1.48
C PRO A 260 24.20 -12.70 0.35
N ALA A 261 24.87 -12.55 -0.80
CA ALA A 261 24.38 -11.79 -1.96
C ALA A 261 22.86 -11.90 -2.13
N ALA A 262 22.19 -10.74 -2.25
CA ALA A 262 20.73 -10.65 -2.38
C ALA A 262 20.21 -11.74 -3.31
N LYS A 263 19.31 -12.60 -2.80
CA LYS A 263 18.64 -13.60 -3.64
C LYS A 263 17.99 -12.85 -4.80
N LEU A 264 18.20 -13.33 -6.02
CA LEU A 264 17.44 -12.87 -7.17
C LEU A 264 15.95 -13.09 -6.87
N SER A 265 15.21 -11.99 -6.76
CA SER A 265 13.77 -12.01 -6.49
C SER A 265 13.04 -12.03 -7.82
N LEU A 266 12.48 -13.20 -8.14
CA LEU A 266 11.63 -13.36 -9.31
C LEU A 266 10.37 -12.48 -9.20
N ASP A 267 9.85 -12.28 -7.99
CA ASP A 267 8.72 -11.38 -7.73
C ASP A 267 9.06 -9.94 -8.14
N PHE A 268 10.22 -9.43 -7.74
CA PHE A 268 10.70 -8.11 -8.14
C PHE A 268 10.85 -7.98 -9.66
N ASP A 269 11.50 -8.95 -10.31
CA ASP A 269 11.70 -8.93 -11.76
C ASP A 269 10.37 -8.96 -12.54
N ILE A 270 9.42 -9.77 -12.07
CA ILE A 270 8.06 -9.84 -12.60
C ILE A 270 7.36 -8.49 -12.47
N VAL A 271 7.32 -7.92 -11.28
CA VAL A 271 6.62 -6.66 -11.01
C VAL A 271 7.27 -5.49 -11.75
N ARG A 272 8.60 -5.40 -11.73
CA ARG A 272 9.35 -4.39 -12.50
C ARG A 272 9.06 -4.48 -14.00
N THR A 273 8.95 -5.69 -14.54
CA THR A 273 8.57 -5.90 -15.95
C THR A 273 7.14 -5.45 -16.23
N ARG A 274 6.19 -5.74 -15.32
CA ARG A 274 4.80 -5.26 -15.43
C ARG A 274 4.73 -3.74 -15.49
N LEU A 275 5.45 -3.07 -14.58
CA LEU A 275 5.51 -1.62 -14.52
C LEU A 275 6.23 -1.01 -15.73
N SER A 276 7.25 -1.68 -16.25
CA SER A 276 7.96 -1.24 -17.47
C SER A 276 7.02 -1.25 -18.67
N VAL A 277 6.18 -2.29 -18.78
CA VAL A 277 5.12 -2.35 -19.80
C VAL A 277 4.06 -1.28 -19.54
N HIS A 278 3.59 -1.13 -18.30
CA HIS A 278 2.52 -0.18 -17.92
C HIS A 278 2.88 1.28 -18.22
N PHE A 279 4.07 1.72 -17.78
CA PHE A 279 4.56 3.09 -17.97
C PHE A 279 5.20 3.34 -19.33
N ALA A 280 5.20 2.36 -20.24
CA ALA A 280 5.67 2.60 -21.59
C ALA A 280 4.83 3.69 -22.28
N THR A 281 5.50 4.73 -22.76
CA THR A 281 4.88 5.88 -23.45
C THR A 281 4.09 5.49 -24.69
N ASN A 282 4.47 4.37 -25.32
CA ASN A 282 3.75 3.79 -26.45
C ASN A 282 3.61 2.28 -26.22
N PRO A 283 2.40 1.78 -25.97
CA PRO A 283 2.13 0.35 -25.75
C PRO A 283 2.61 -0.55 -26.90
N GLN A 284 2.48 -0.10 -28.16
CA GLN A 284 2.97 -0.85 -29.32
C GLN A 284 4.50 -0.91 -29.35
N LYS A 285 5.20 0.15 -28.95
CA LYS A 285 6.67 0.11 -28.82
C LYS A 285 7.12 -0.86 -27.73
N ALA A 286 6.42 -0.91 -26.61
CA ALA A 286 6.70 -1.91 -25.56
C ALA A 286 6.50 -3.33 -26.08
N LEU A 287 5.40 -3.59 -26.79
CA LEU A 287 5.16 -4.89 -27.41
C LEU A 287 6.29 -5.28 -28.37
N ASN A 288 6.67 -4.38 -29.28
CA ASN A 288 7.76 -4.62 -30.22
C ASN A 288 9.09 -4.88 -29.52
N HIS A 289 9.41 -4.10 -28.47
CA HIS A 289 10.62 -4.27 -27.67
C HIS A 289 10.70 -5.69 -27.06
N TYR A 290 9.64 -6.12 -26.37
CA TYR A 290 9.62 -7.45 -25.77
C TYR A 290 9.52 -8.57 -26.81
N GLN A 291 8.89 -8.34 -27.95
CA GLN A 291 8.88 -9.29 -29.05
C GLN A 291 10.30 -9.53 -29.60
N THR A 292 11.07 -8.46 -29.84
CA THR A 292 12.48 -8.57 -30.24
C THR A 292 13.33 -9.22 -29.15
N SER A 293 13.17 -8.79 -27.89
CA SER A 293 13.92 -9.36 -26.75
C SER A 293 13.66 -10.85 -26.55
N ALA A 294 12.40 -11.28 -26.69
CA ALA A 294 12.01 -12.69 -26.60
C ALA A 294 12.54 -13.53 -27.76
N GLN A 295 12.77 -12.94 -28.94
CA GLN A 295 13.38 -13.62 -30.08
C GLN A 295 14.90 -13.71 -29.95
N SER A 296 15.57 -12.65 -29.50
CA SER A 296 17.03 -12.55 -29.45
C SER A 296 17.62 -13.22 -28.20
N SER A 297 17.12 -12.87 -27.01
CA SER A 297 17.67 -13.34 -25.74
C SER A 297 17.12 -14.71 -25.32
N GLN A 298 15.90 -15.03 -25.77
CA GLN A 298 15.13 -16.23 -25.36
C GLN A 298 15.04 -16.43 -23.84
N THR A 299 15.17 -15.36 -23.06
CA THR A 299 15.09 -15.43 -21.60
C THR A 299 13.63 -15.57 -21.14
N PRO A 300 13.36 -16.27 -20.01
CA PRO A 300 12.03 -16.34 -19.42
C PRO A 300 11.43 -14.96 -19.14
N LEU A 301 12.23 -14.01 -18.65
CA LEU A 301 11.77 -12.64 -18.36
C LEU A 301 11.33 -11.90 -19.63
N ALA A 302 12.04 -12.07 -20.75
CA ALA A 302 11.64 -11.48 -22.03
C ALA A 302 10.31 -12.07 -22.56
N HIS A 303 10.11 -13.38 -22.42
CA HIS A 303 8.84 -14.03 -22.74
C HIS A 303 7.70 -13.57 -21.82
N TYR A 304 7.99 -13.38 -20.53
CA TYR A 304 7.01 -12.85 -19.58
C TYR A 304 6.62 -11.40 -19.93
N GLY A 305 7.59 -10.52 -20.22
CA GLY A 305 7.31 -9.15 -20.66
C GLY A 305 6.53 -9.09 -21.98
N LEU A 306 6.81 -10.00 -22.92
CA LEU A 306 6.01 -10.15 -24.14
C LEU A 306 4.57 -10.54 -23.82
N ALA A 307 4.34 -11.45 -22.88
CA ALA A 307 3.00 -11.82 -22.47
C ALA A 307 2.23 -10.62 -21.88
N VAL A 308 2.84 -9.88 -20.96
CA VAL A 308 2.20 -8.71 -20.33
C VAL A 308 1.91 -7.61 -21.36
N ALA A 309 2.86 -7.31 -22.25
CA ALA A 309 2.65 -6.34 -23.33
C ALA A 309 1.55 -6.77 -24.31
N ALA A 310 1.50 -8.06 -24.66
CA ALA A 310 0.47 -8.60 -25.54
C ALA A 310 -0.93 -8.59 -24.88
N ILE A 311 -1.05 -8.87 -23.57
CA ILE A 311 -2.30 -8.72 -22.82
C ILE A 311 -2.79 -7.27 -22.90
N ARG A 312 -1.92 -6.29 -22.63
CA ARG A 312 -2.24 -4.85 -22.71
C ARG A 312 -2.73 -4.43 -24.10
N MET A 313 -2.22 -5.07 -25.14
CA MET A 313 -2.58 -4.82 -26.54
C MET A 313 -3.75 -5.68 -27.03
N ASN A 314 -4.43 -6.43 -26.15
CA ASN A 314 -5.50 -7.39 -26.48
C ASN A 314 -5.07 -8.49 -27.48
N GLN A 315 -3.77 -8.78 -27.58
CA GLN A 315 -3.20 -9.82 -28.45
C GLN A 315 -3.14 -11.17 -27.72
N PHE A 316 -4.31 -11.69 -27.34
CA PHE A 316 -4.41 -12.82 -26.41
C PHE A 316 -3.73 -14.11 -26.90
N LYS A 317 -3.74 -14.38 -28.21
CA LYS A 317 -3.03 -15.54 -28.79
C LYS A 317 -1.51 -15.42 -28.61
N GLN A 318 -0.96 -14.23 -28.84
CA GLN A 318 0.47 -13.97 -28.67
C GLN A 318 0.84 -14.03 -27.18
N ALA A 319 0.02 -13.45 -26.31
CA ALA A 319 0.22 -13.53 -24.87
C ALA A 319 0.27 -14.97 -24.37
N LYS A 320 -0.70 -15.81 -24.79
CA LYS A 320 -0.72 -17.23 -24.43
C LYS A 320 0.52 -17.96 -24.93
N ALA A 321 0.91 -17.75 -26.19
CA ALA A 321 2.10 -18.37 -26.76
C ALA A 321 3.39 -17.95 -26.02
N ALA A 322 3.47 -16.71 -25.55
CA ALA A 322 4.60 -16.21 -24.77
C ALA A 322 4.65 -16.86 -23.37
N LEU A 323 3.51 -16.96 -22.66
CA LEU A 323 3.42 -17.68 -21.38
C LEU A 323 3.75 -19.17 -21.53
N ASP A 324 3.35 -19.80 -22.64
CA ASP A 324 3.62 -21.21 -22.92
C ASP A 324 5.11 -21.50 -23.16
N LYS A 325 5.90 -20.50 -23.53
CA LYS A 325 7.36 -20.64 -23.65
C LYS A 325 8.10 -20.55 -22.32
N LEU A 326 7.44 -20.13 -21.24
CA LEU A 326 8.07 -20.07 -19.92
C LEU A 326 8.43 -21.49 -19.41
N PRO A 327 9.56 -21.65 -18.70
CA PRO A 327 9.92 -22.91 -18.08
C PRO A 327 8.94 -23.28 -16.95
N THR A 328 8.93 -24.55 -16.55
CA THR A 328 8.01 -25.06 -15.52
C THR A 328 8.12 -24.31 -14.19
N SER A 329 9.34 -23.92 -13.78
CA SER A 329 9.56 -23.14 -12.54
C SER A 329 8.79 -21.82 -12.56
N TRP A 330 8.81 -21.10 -13.68
CA TRP A 330 8.05 -19.86 -13.88
C TRP A 330 6.55 -20.13 -13.95
N LYS A 331 6.11 -21.15 -14.70
CA LYS A 331 4.68 -21.49 -14.80
C LYS A 331 4.05 -21.89 -13.47
N GLN A 332 4.84 -22.42 -12.54
CA GLN A 332 4.37 -22.78 -11.20
C GLN A 332 4.32 -21.59 -10.23
N HIS A 333 5.04 -20.51 -10.54
CA HIS A 333 5.12 -19.30 -9.74
C HIS A 333 3.77 -18.56 -9.66
N LEU A 334 3.39 -18.09 -8.46
CA LEU A 334 2.06 -17.50 -8.22
C LEU A 334 1.78 -16.32 -9.15
N PHE A 335 2.69 -15.36 -9.27
CA PHE A 335 2.45 -14.16 -10.09
C PHE A 335 2.33 -14.48 -11.59
N VAL A 336 2.98 -15.53 -12.07
CA VAL A 336 2.83 -15.99 -13.46
C VAL A 336 1.47 -16.68 -13.65
N LYS A 337 1.02 -17.49 -12.68
CA LYS A 337 -0.33 -18.06 -12.70
C LYS A 337 -1.41 -16.98 -12.65
N LEU A 338 -1.22 -15.93 -11.85
CA LEU A 338 -2.13 -14.79 -11.79
C LEU A 338 -2.13 -14.01 -13.10
N THR A 339 -0.97 -13.81 -13.74
CA THR A 339 -0.88 -13.20 -15.08
C THR A 339 -1.62 -14.03 -16.14
N ASN A 340 -1.56 -15.37 -16.05
CA ASN A 340 -2.37 -16.24 -16.91
C ASN A 340 -3.88 -16.11 -16.62
N ALA A 341 -4.27 -15.89 -15.37
CA ALA A 341 -5.66 -15.60 -15.03
C ALA A 341 -6.09 -14.22 -15.56
N GLU A 342 -5.25 -13.19 -15.47
CA GLU A 342 -5.49 -11.86 -16.06
C GLU A 342 -5.67 -11.95 -17.58
N LEU A 343 -4.85 -12.75 -18.28
CA LEU A 343 -5.04 -13.06 -19.70
C LEU A 343 -6.44 -13.65 -19.97
N GLN A 344 -6.87 -14.61 -19.17
CA GLN A 344 -8.19 -15.23 -19.33
C GLN A 344 -9.32 -14.24 -19.05
N LEU A 345 -9.18 -13.38 -18.04
CA LEU A 345 -10.12 -12.31 -17.74
C LEU A 345 -10.20 -11.30 -18.89
N ALA A 346 -9.07 -10.84 -19.41
CA ALA A 346 -9.01 -9.92 -20.54
C ALA A 346 -9.63 -10.53 -21.81
N ALA A 347 -9.44 -11.84 -22.02
CA ALA A 347 -10.07 -12.61 -23.10
C ALA A 347 -11.53 -13.02 -22.81
N GLN A 348 -12.12 -12.54 -21.70
CA GLN A 348 -13.48 -12.84 -21.25
C GLN A 348 -13.79 -14.34 -21.00
N ALA A 349 -12.75 -15.14 -20.76
CA ALA A 349 -12.86 -16.55 -20.40
C ALA A 349 -13.19 -16.73 -18.90
N TRP A 350 -14.28 -16.10 -18.44
CA TRP A 350 -14.61 -15.93 -17.01
C TRP A 350 -14.75 -17.25 -16.23
N VAL A 351 -15.34 -18.28 -16.84
CA VAL A 351 -15.52 -19.58 -16.20
C VAL A 351 -14.18 -20.29 -16.02
N THR A 352 -13.32 -20.25 -17.03
CA THR A 352 -11.97 -20.82 -16.95
C THR A 352 -11.12 -20.08 -15.93
N ALA A 353 -11.17 -18.74 -15.95
CA ALA A 353 -10.46 -17.88 -15.01
C ALA A 353 -10.90 -18.16 -13.56
N SER A 354 -12.21 -18.20 -13.31
CA SER A 354 -12.74 -18.48 -11.97
C SER A 354 -12.34 -19.86 -11.46
N LYS A 355 -12.32 -20.90 -12.30
CA LYS A 355 -11.84 -22.23 -11.89
C LYS A 355 -10.36 -22.21 -11.48
N GLN A 356 -9.50 -21.61 -12.30
CA GLN A 356 -8.07 -21.50 -11.98
C GLN A 356 -7.86 -20.67 -10.71
N LEU A 357 -8.61 -19.58 -10.53
CA LEU A 357 -8.51 -18.72 -9.35
C LEU A 357 -9.12 -19.37 -8.08
N GLU A 358 -10.14 -20.23 -8.20
CA GLU A 358 -10.66 -21.07 -7.11
C GLU A 358 -9.56 -22.04 -6.62
N GLU A 359 -8.83 -22.68 -7.54
CA GLU A 359 -7.68 -23.54 -7.21
C GLU A 359 -6.57 -22.73 -6.51
N LEU A 360 -6.24 -21.54 -7.01
CA LEU A 360 -5.26 -20.67 -6.36
C LEU A 360 -5.72 -20.19 -4.98
N ALA A 361 -6.99 -19.84 -4.81
CA ALA A 361 -7.53 -19.41 -3.52
C ALA A 361 -7.49 -20.52 -2.46
N SER A 362 -7.55 -21.79 -2.89
CA SER A 362 -7.37 -22.94 -1.98
C SER A 362 -5.92 -23.11 -1.52
N LEU A 363 -4.95 -22.75 -2.37
CA LEU A 363 -3.52 -22.85 -2.06
C LEU A 363 -2.98 -21.62 -1.33
N PHE A 364 -3.55 -20.45 -1.61
CA PHE A 364 -3.13 -19.15 -1.07
C PHE A 364 -4.33 -18.41 -0.45
N PRO A 365 -4.93 -18.95 0.63
CA PRO A 365 -6.14 -18.40 1.21
C PRO A 365 -5.90 -17.00 1.77
N GLY A 366 -6.69 -16.01 1.30
CA GLY A 366 -6.59 -14.62 1.76
C GLY A 366 -5.53 -13.78 1.03
N HIS A 367 -4.87 -14.33 0.01
CA HIS A 367 -3.92 -13.56 -0.79
C HIS A 367 -4.66 -12.50 -1.61
N TYR A 368 -4.31 -11.22 -1.41
CA TYR A 368 -4.96 -10.05 -2.00
C TYR A 368 -5.24 -10.19 -3.51
N ALA A 369 -4.20 -10.46 -4.32
CA ALA A 369 -4.39 -10.55 -5.77
C ALA A 369 -5.28 -11.71 -6.21
N VAL A 370 -5.25 -12.84 -5.49
CA VAL A 370 -6.06 -14.01 -5.81
C VAL A 370 -7.53 -13.66 -5.59
N ASP A 371 -7.85 -13.10 -4.43
CA ASP A 371 -9.23 -12.77 -4.05
C ASP A 371 -9.80 -11.63 -4.90
N GLN A 372 -9.01 -10.59 -5.20
CA GLN A 372 -9.37 -9.51 -6.14
C GLN A 372 -9.70 -10.06 -7.54
N LEU A 373 -8.81 -10.86 -8.14
CA LEU A 373 -9.02 -11.41 -9.48
C LEU A 373 -10.16 -12.45 -9.49
N LEU A 374 -10.31 -13.26 -8.44
CA LEU A 374 -11.40 -14.22 -8.30
C LEU A 374 -12.77 -13.52 -8.24
N ALA A 375 -12.86 -12.41 -7.52
CA ALA A 375 -14.07 -11.59 -7.49
C ALA A 375 -14.41 -11.05 -8.89
N LYS A 376 -13.43 -10.48 -9.62
CA LYS A 376 -13.60 -10.03 -11.01
C LYS A 376 -14.05 -11.19 -11.92
N ALA A 377 -13.46 -12.38 -11.76
CA ALA A 377 -13.84 -13.59 -12.51
C ALA A 377 -15.29 -14.02 -12.24
N TYR A 378 -15.72 -14.04 -10.98
CA TYR A 378 -17.09 -14.40 -10.61
C TYR A 378 -18.12 -13.40 -11.13
N MET A 379 -17.83 -12.10 -11.09
CA MET A 379 -18.70 -11.08 -11.66
C MET A 379 -18.88 -11.30 -13.17
N GLY A 380 -17.77 -11.48 -13.91
CA GLY A 380 -17.81 -11.76 -15.35
C GLY A 380 -18.52 -13.08 -15.69
N ALA A 381 -18.42 -14.09 -14.83
CA ALA A 381 -19.09 -15.38 -14.98
C ALA A 381 -20.57 -15.37 -14.56
N ALA A 382 -21.18 -14.20 -14.33
CA ALA A 382 -22.55 -14.04 -13.84
C ALA A 382 -22.82 -14.78 -12.51
N ARG A 383 -21.82 -14.82 -11.62
CA ARG A 383 -21.89 -15.40 -10.26
C ARG A 383 -21.67 -14.34 -9.18
N PRO A 384 -22.43 -13.23 -9.16
CA PRO A 384 -22.15 -12.08 -8.30
C PRO A 384 -22.24 -12.39 -6.80
N LYS A 385 -23.11 -13.34 -6.39
CA LYS A 385 -23.18 -13.78 -4.98
C LYS A 385 -21.86 -14.38 -4.49
N LYS A 386 -21.14 -15.15 -5.33
CA LYS A 386 -19.82 -15.66 -4.99
C LYS A 386 -18.78 -14.54 -4.89
N ALA A 387 -18.83 -13.57 -5.80
CA ALA A 387 -17.97 -12.37 -5.74
C ALA A 387 -18.18 -11.59 -4.43
N VAL A 388 -19.44 -11.37 -4.03
CA VAL A 388 -19.79 -10.70 -2.76
C VAL A 388 -19.19 -11.44 -1.56
N THR A 389 -19.20 -12.77 -1.53
CA THR A 389 -18.58 -13.54 -0.46
C THR A 389 -17.08 -13.31 -0.37
N VAL A 390 -16.37 -13.37 -1.51
CA VAL A 390 -14.92 -13.12 -1.56
C VAL A 390 -14.59 -11.70 -1.14
N LEU A 391 -15.33 -10.70 -1.66
CA LEU A 391 -15.09 -9.29 -1.38
C LEU A 391 -15.42 -8.90 0.07
N ASN A 392 -16.39 -9.56 0.71
CA ASN A 392 -16.66 -9.38 2.14
C ASN A 392 -15.54 -9.90 3.03
N LYS A 393 -14.82 -10.95 2.59
CA LYS A 393 -13.61 -11.40 3.27
C LYS A 393 -12.47 -10.40 3.02
N LEU A 394 -12.25 -10.03 1.75
CA LEU A 394 -11.17 -9.11 1.37
C LEU A 394 -11.26 -7.77 2.11
N LYS A 395 -12.44 -7.14 2.19
CA LYS A 395 -12.58 -5.87 2.92
C LYS A 395 -12.34 -5.98 4.42
N LYS A 396 -12.45 -7.19 5.00
CA LYS A 396 -12.18 -7.39 6.43
C LYS A 396 -10.68 -7.38 6.68
N ASP A 397 -9.93 -7.99 5.78
CA ASP A 397 -8.47 -8.08 5.85
C ASP A 397 -7.82 -6.76 5.37
N TYR A 398 -8.47 -6.05 4.44
CA TYR A 398 -8.04 -4.78 3.85
C TYR A 398 -9.15 -3.71 3.93
N PRO A 399 -9.48 -3.19 5.13
CA PRO A 399 -10.62 -2.29 5.34
C PRO A 399 -10.50 -0.94 4.63
N THR A 400 -9.28 -0.53 4.30
CA THR A 400 -8.98 0.72 3.60
C THR A 400 -8.77 0.53 2.09
N ASP A 401 -8.90 -0.68 1.56
CA ASP A 401 -8.78 -0.91 0.11
C ASP A 401 -10.02 -0.38 -0.63
N ILE A 402 -9.85 0.72 -1.36
CA ILE A 402 -10.92 1.32 -2.15
C ILE A 402 -11.37 0.43 -3.31
N ASN A 403 -10.48 -0.40 -3.86
CA ASN A 403 -10.81 -1.31 -4.95
C ASN A 403 -11.72 -2.44 -4.46
N ALA A 404 -11.45 -3.00 -3.28
CA ALA A 404 -12.34 -3.97 -2.64
C ALA A 404 -13.75 -3.39 -2.42
N TRP A 405 -13.86 -2.17 -1.88
CA TRP A 405 -15.16 -1.52 -1.67
C TRP A 405 -15.89 -1.19 -2.97
N TYR A 406 -15.16 -0.71 -3.98
CA TYR A 406 -15.72 -0.45 -5.30
C TYR A 406 -16.27 -1.73 -5.94
N LEU A 407 -15.44 -2.78 -6.04
CA LEU A 407 -15.84 -4.08 -6.59
C LEU A 407 -16.99 -4.68 -5.80
N LEU A 408 -17.01 -4.52 -4.47
CA LEU A 408 -18.12 -5.00 -3.64
C LEU A 408 -19.43 -4.31 -4.01
N SER A 409 -19.39 -3.00 -4.22
CA SER A 409 -20.59 -2.26 -4.63
C SER A 409 -21.12 -2.73 -6.00
N GLU A 410 -20.22 -3.02 -6.95
CA GLU A 410 -20.60 -3.51 -8.27
C GLU A 410 -21.13 -4.95 -8.21
N ALA A 411 -20.49 -5.83 -7.45
CA ALA A 411 -20.94 -7.21 -7.23
C ALA A 411 -22.30 -7.26 -6.52
N LEU A 412 -22.54 -6.40 -5.53
CA LEU A 412 -23.84 -6.28 -4.85
C LEU A 412 -24.93 -5.79 -5.81
N GLY A 413 -24.60 -4.88 -6.72
CA GLY A 413 -25.51 -4.38 -7.75
C GLY A 413 -25.92 -5.50 -8.70
N GLN A 414 -24.96 -6.27 -9.20
CA GLN A 414 -25.22 -7.46 -10.02
C GLN A 414 -26.02 -8.54 -9.27
N ALA A 415 -25.85 -8.64 -7.94
CA ALA A 415 -26.60 -9.56 -7.10
C ALA A 415 -28.02 -9.06 -6.75
N GLY A 416 -28.39 -7.83 -7.12
CA GLY A 416 -29.69 -7.22 -6.84
C GLY A 416 -29.88 -6.71 -5.40
N ASN A 417 -28.80 -6.55 -4.63
CA ASN A 417 -28.87 -6.06 -3.23
C ASN A 417 -28.63 -4.55 -3.15
N THR A 418 -29.63 -3.76 -3.56
CA THR A 418 -29.53 -2.30 -3.70
C THR A 418 -29.17 -1.56 -2.40
N THR A 419 -29.74 -1.96 -1.26
CA THR A 419 -29.42 -1.35 0.04
C THR A 419 -27.94 -1.54 0.39
N ALA A 420 -27.39 -2.74 0.19
CA ALA A 420 -25.99 -3.00 0.46
C ALA A 420 -25.05 -2.30 -0.54
N VAL A 421 -25.48 -2.08 -1.80
CA VAL A 421 -24.73 -1.26 -2.77
C VAL A 421 -24.48 0.13 -2.20
N HIS A 422 -25.52 0.78 -1.68
CA HIS A 422 -25.38 2.11 -1.09
C HIS A 422 -24.40 2.09 0.09
N GLN A 423 -24.49 1.10 0.98
CA GLN A 423 -23.57 0.97 2.12
C GLN A 423 -22.11 0.81 1.64
N ALA A 424 -21.83 -0.04 0.66
CA ALA A 424 -20.49 -0.20 0.10
C ALA A 424 -19.96 1.09 -0.57
N ARG A 425 -20.84 1.82 -1.28
CA ARG A 425 -20.49 3.12 -1.90
C ARG A 425 -20.20 4.21 -0.89
N VAL A 426 -20.92 4.23 0.24
CA VAL A 426 -20.63 5.16 1.35
C VAL A 426 -19.19 4.98 1.81
N GLU A 427 -18.77 3.74 2.08
CA GLU A 427 -17.40 3.45 2.53
C GLU A 427 -16.36 3.82 1.47
N TYR A 428 -16.59 3.50 0.20
CA TYR A 428 -15.74 3.95 -0.92
C TYR A 428 -15.59 5.48 -0.95
N PHE A 429 -16.69 6.22 -0.83
CA PHE A 429 -16.65 7.69 -0.85
C PHE A 429 -15.99 8.27 0.39
N LEU A 430 -16.16 7.65 1.56
CA LEU A 430 -15.45 8.04 2.78
C LEU A 430 -13.94 7.84 2.63
N LEU A 431 -13.51 6.71 2.09
CA LEU A 431 -12.09 6.39 1.89
C LEU A 431 -11.44 7.28 0.82
N THR A 432 -12.20 7.89 -0.07
CA THR A 432 -11.70 8.82 -1.11
C THR A 432 -11.98 10.29 -0.80
N GLY A 433 -12.37 10.62 0.44
CA GLY A 433 -12.61 12.00 0.88
C GLY A 433 -13.85 12.67 0.27
N GLN A 434 -14.68 11.93 -0.47
CA GLN A 434 -15.89 12.42 -1.15
C GLN A 434 -17.10 12.41 -0.21
N ILE A 435 -16.98 13.09 0.95
CA ILE A 435 -17.95 12.98 2.06
C ILE A 435 -19.38 13.38 1.65
N ASP A 436 -19.54 14.40 0.81
CA ASP A 436 -20.88 14.81 0.34
C ASP A 436 -21.54 13.72 -0.52
N ARG A 437 -20.76 12.99 -1.33
CA ARG A 437 -21.26 11.85 -2.10
C ARG A 437 -21.64 10.70 -1.16
N ALA A 438 -20.86 10.47 -0.10
CA ALA A 438 -21.20 9.48 0.94
C ALA A 438 -22.55 9.82 1.61
N LEU A 439 -22.75 11.05 2.09
CA LEU A 439 -24.04 11.46 2.67
C LEU A 439 -25.19 11.34 1.68
N LYS A 440 -24.97 11.70 0.41
CA LYS A 440 -25.99 11.55 -0.64
C LYS A 440 -26.37 10.08 -0.87
N GLN A 441 -25.42 9.15 -0.81
CA GLN A 441 -25.70 7.71 -0.87
C GLN A 441 -26.56 7.24 0.31
N ILE A 442 -26.34 7.76 1.53
CA ILE A 442 -27.18 7.44 2.70
C ILE A 442 -28.62 7.93 2.49
N VAL A 443 -28.79 9.13 1.93
CA VAL A 443 -30.12 9.66 1.59
C VAL A 443 -30.83 8.76 0.57
N PHE A 444 -30.12 8.26 -0.44
CA PHE A 444 -30.68 7.31 -1.40
C PHE A 444 -31.03 5.97 -0.75
N ALA A 445 -30.13 5.41 0.06
CA ALA A 445 -30.37 4.15 0.78
C ALA A 445 -31.63 4.20 1.65
N ARG A 446 -31.94 5.34 2.28
CA ARG A 446 -33.14 5.53 3.11
C ARG A 446 -34.46 5.50 2.34
N ARG A 447 -34.41 5.67 1.01
CA ARG A 447 -35.58 5.63 0.14
C ARG A 447 -35.82 4.23 -0.46
N GLU A 448 -34.89 3.30 -0.24
CA GLU A 448 -35.05 1.93 -0.72
C GLU A 448 -36.28 1.26 -0.08
N PRO A 449 -37.07 0.51 -0.86
CA PRO A 449 -38.19 -0.24 -0.32
C PRO A 449 -37.68 -1.39 0.56
N HIS A 450 -38.46 -1.78 1.57
CA HIS A 450 -38.20 -2.95 2.43
C HIS A 450 -36.95 -2.88 3.34
N LEU A 451 -36.52 -1.70 3.78
CA LEU A 451 -35.47 -1.57 4.79
C LEU A 451 -35.85 -2.26 6.11
N THR A 452 -35.02 -3.21 6.56
CA THR A 452 -35.16 -3.84 7.87
C THR A 452 -34.79 -2.85 8.99
N SER A 453 -35.17 -3.16 10.24
CA SER A 453 -34.73 -2.38 11.40
C SER A 453 -33.21 -2.34 11.54
N SER A 454 -32.54 -3.44 11.18
CA SER A 454 -31.07 -3.53 11.15
C SER A 454 -30.46 -2.60 10.10
N ASP A 455 -31.04 -2.54 8.90
CA ASP A 455 -30.55 -1.66 7.83
C ASP A 455 -30.68 -0.19 8.25
N LYS A 456 -31.81 0.19 8.85
CA LYS A 456 -32.04 1.54 9.35
C LYS A 456 -31.01 1.93 10.42
N ALA A 457 -30.74 1.02 11.37
CA ALA A 457 -29.72 1.24 12.41
C ALA A 457 -28.32 1.38 11.80
N ARG A 458 -27.94 0.54 10.84
CA ARG A 458 -26.64 0.63 10.16
C ARG A 458 -26.50 1.92 9.36
N LEU A 459 -27.55 2.36 8.65
CA LEU A 459 -27.55 3.63 7.91
C LEU A 459 -27.46 4.84 8.83
N LEU A 460 -28.09 4.79 10.02
CA LEU A 460 -27.94 5.82 11.04
C LEU A 460 -26.49 5.89 11.54
N GLN A 461 -25.90 4.75 11.88
CA GLN A 461 -24.50 4.70 12.30
C GLN A 461 -23.56 5.24 11.22
N LEU A 462 -23.73 4.82 9.96
CA LEU A 462 -22.96 5.34 8.84
C LEU A 462 -23.08 6.85 8.68
N GLU A 463 -24.26 7.44 8.93
CA GLU A 463 -24.45 8.88 8.89
C GLU A 463 -23.68 9.59 10.00
N ILE A 464 -23.73 9.05 11.22
CA ILE A 464 -22.97 9.55 12.37
C ILE A 464 -21.47 9.50 12.07
N ASP A 465 -20.96 8.35 11.62
CA ASP A 465 -19.56 8.15 11.27
C ASP A 465 -19.13 9.11 10.15
N THR A 466 -19.95 9.28 9.11
CA THR A 466 -19.69 10.19 7.99
C THR A 466 -19.61 11.64 8.44
N LYS A 467 -20.50 12.07 9.34
CA LYS A 467 -20.46 13.42 9.93
C LYS A 467 -19.24 13.59 10.83
N GLN A 468 -18.86 12.58 11.60
CA GLN A 468 -17.65 12.64 12.42
C GLN A 468 -16.38 12.78 11.56
N VAL A 469 -16.29 12.03 10.45
CA VAL A 469 -15.17 12.16 9.50
C VAL A 469 -15.11 13.59 8.91
N ARG A 470 -16.26 14.18 8.58
CA ARG A 470 -16.34 15.57 8.11
C ARG A 470 -15.77 16.56 9.12
N GLU A 471 -16.18 16.44 10.38
CA GLU A 471 -15.71 17.35 11.42
C GLU A 471 -14.21 17.12 11.70
N ASN A 472 -13.74 15.87 11.73
CA ASN A 472 -12.32 15.56 11.87
C ASN A 472 -11.46 16.18 10.75
N MET A 473 -11.97 16.27 9.51
CA MET A 473 -11.27 16.91 8.39
C MET A 473 -11.24 18.44 8.46
N LYS A 474 -12.07 19.05 9.31
CA LYS A 474 -12.09 20.49 9.57
C LYS A 474 -11.35 20.90 10.84
N MET A 475 -10.93 19.93 11.67
CA MET A 475 -10.30 20.25 12.95
C MET A 475 -8.98 20.98 12.76
N ASP A 476 -8.78 22.01 13.58
CA ASP A 476 -7.47 22.57 13.87
C ASP A 476 -6.82 21.64 14.89
N PHE A 477 -5.90 20.80 14.42
CA PHE A 477 -5.13 19.90 15.26
C PHE A 477 -4.07 20.66 16.04
#